data_AF-A0A6P2FU16-F1
#
_entry.id   AF-A0A6P2FU16-F1
#
_cell.length_a   1.000
_cell.length_b   1.000
_cell.length_c   1.000
_cell.angle_alpha   90.00
_cell.angle_beta   90.00
_cell.angle_gamma   90.00
#
_symmetry.space_group_name_H-M   'P 1'
#
loop_
_entity.id
_entity.type
_entity.pdbx_description
1 polymer ?
#
loop_
_entity_poly.entity_id
_entity_poly.type
_entity_poly.pdbx_seq_one_letter_code
_entity_poly.pdbx_strand_id
1 'polypeptide(L)'
;MRFLKASAIVATALVLHGCAISSKPIPGPNGRTAYTVKCGSAVLHACYEEAAKLCPQGYSLVDRQDGPNGIVTPMGAGATFVRGPNSMFIECKS
;
A
#
# COMPACT_ATOMS: atom_id res chain seq x y z
N MET A 1 -23.12 -21.94 42.05
CA MET A 1 -24.43 -22.29 41.46
C MET A 1 -25.35 -21.08 41.58
N ARG A 2 -25.94 -20.65 40.46
CA ARG A 2 -27.09 -19.72 40.32
C ARG A 2 -26.71 -18.23 40.42
N PHE A 3 -26.84 -17.36 39.40
CA PHE A 3 -27.68 -17.37 38.20
C PHE A 3 -26.94 -16.66 37.04
N LEU A 4 -26.51 -17.42 36.03
CA LEU A 4 -26.37 -16.90 34.66
C LEU A 4 -27.80 -16.69 34.14
N LYS A 5 -28.18 -15.44 33.81
CA LYS A 5 -29.12 -15.03 32.73
C LYS A 5 -29.64 -13.61 32.95
N ALA A 6 -29.17 -12.68 32.11
CA ALA A 6 -29.85 -11.49 31.56
C ALA A 6 -28.75 -10.51 31.11
N SER A 7 -28.21 -10.69 29.91
CA SER A 7 -28.61 -9.91 28.73
C SER A 7 -28.38 -8.39 28.88
N ALA A 8 -27.12 -7.98 28.72
CA ALA A 8 -26.77 -6.70 28.13
C ALA A 8 -25.44 -6.90 27.40
N ILE A 9 -25.56 -7.15 26.09
CA ILE A 9 -24.48 -7.33 25.15
C ILE A 9 -23.73 -6.00 25.06
N VAL A 10 -22.67 -5.83 25.86
CA VAL A 10 -21.70 -4.75 25.66
C VAL A 10 -20.73 -5.26 24.60
N ALA A 11 -21.09 -5.02 23.35
CA ALA A 11 -20.23 -5.24 22.19
C ALA A 11 -19.08 -4.23 22.25
N THR A 12 -18.01 -4.58 22.95
CA THR A 12 -16.76 -3.83 22.96
C THR A 12 -16.09 -4.04 21.60
N ALA A 13 -16.42 -3.19 20.63
CA ALA A 13 -15.70 -3.07 19.37
C ALA A 13 -14.30 -2.51 19.65
N LEU A 14 -13.35 -3.40 20.01
CA LEU A 14 -11.93 -3.06 20.01
C LEU A 14 -11.51 -2.82 18.55
N VAL A 15 -11.39 -1.54 18.19
CA VAL A 15 -10.78 -1.10 16.94
C VAL A 15 -9.31 -1.50 16.97
N LEU A 16 -8.99 -2.55 16.21
CA LEU A 16 -7.63 -3.01 15.92
C LEU A 16 -6.86 -1.89 15.19
N HIS A 17 -6.10 -1.09 15.92
CA HIS A 17 -5.12 -0.17 15.33
C HIS A 17 -3.87 -0.98 14.97
N GLY A 18 -3.91 -1.62 13.81
CA GLY A 18 -2.81 -2.40 13.24
C GLY A 18 -1.65 -1.52 12.79
N CYS A 19 -0.45 -1.94 13.19
CA CYS A 19 0.90 -1.57 12.76
C CYS A 19 1.08 -0.35 11.84
N ALA A 20 1.70 0.69 12.40
CA ALA A 20 2.32 1.78 11.65
C ALA A 20 3.50 1.26 10.81
N ILE A 21 3.21 0.77 9.60
CA ILE A 21 4.19 0.75 8.51
C ILE A 21 4.35 2.21 8.08
N SER A 22 5.58 2.70 7.99
CA SER A 22 5.93 4.12 7.76
C SER A 22 5.63 4.60 6.33
N SER A 23 4.49 4.20 5.75
CA SER A 23 3.88 4.86 4.62
C SER A 23 3.06 6.02 5.17
N LYS A 24 3.51 7.26 4.97
CA LYS A 24 2.77 8.44 5.44
C LYS A 24 1.37 8.42 4.80
N PRO A 25 0.29 8.28 5.58
CA PRO A 25 -1.05 8.38 5.04
C PRO A 25 -1.24 9.79 4.52
N ILE A 26 -1.74 9.91 3.30
CA ILE A 26 -2.10 11.17 2.68
C ILE A 26 -3.59 11.17 2.35
N PRO A 27 -4.28 12.32 2.41
CA PRO A 27 -5.67 12.39 2.00
C PRO A 27 -5.75 12.12 0.50
N GLY A 28 -6.48 11.07 0.13
CA GLY A 28 -6.77 10.74 -1.24
C GLY A 28 -7.82 11.67 -1.86
N PRO A 29 -7.92 11.71 -3.20
CA PRO A 29 -8.90 12.52 -3.93
C PRO A 29 -10.35 12.29 -3.48
N ASN A 30 -10.68 11.11 -2.93
CA ASN A 30 -12.02 10.78 -2.45
C ASN A 30 -12.21 11.04 -0.94
N GLY A 31 -11.26 11.71 -0.28
CA GLY A 31 -11.28 11.93 1.18
C GLY A 31 -10.92 10.67 1.99
N ARG A 32 -10.41 9.64 1.34
CA ARG A 32 -10.01 8.35 1.94
C ARG A 32 -8.52 8.34 2.26
N THR A 33 -8.09 7.45 3.14
CA THR A 33 -6.66 7.24 3.39
C THR A 33 -5.98 6.67 2.15
N ALA A 34 -4.97 7.38 1.67
CA ALA A 34 -4.18 7.01 0.51
C ALA A 34 -2.69 6.86 0.85
N TYR A 35 -1.98 6.09 0.04
CA TYR A 35 -0.57 5.80 0.22
C TYR A 35 0.17 5.88 -1.12
N THR A 36 1.39 6.42 -1.08
CA THR A 36 2.35 6.31 -2.19
C THR A 36 3.30 5.15 -1.91
N VAL A 37 3.15 4.08 -2.69
CA VAL A 37 4.01 2.89 -2.63
C VAL A 37 5.17 3.09 -3.60
N LYS A 38 6.39 3.20 -3.07
CA LYS A 38 7.62 3.25 -3.88
C LYS A 38 8.26 1.87 -3.90
N CYS A 39 8.29 1.24 -5.06
CA CYS A 39 8.79 -0.13 -5.21
C CYS A 39 10.21 -0.17 -5.81
N GLY A 40 10.78 1.00 -6.14
CA GLY A 40 12.12 1.11 -6.71
C GLY A 40 12.23 0.36 -8.03
N SER A 41 13.36 -0.32 -8.26
CA SER A 41 13.60 -1.14 -9.45
C SER A 41 12.92 -2.52 -9.42
N ALA A 42 12.15 -2.82 -8.37
CA ALA A 42 11.53 -4.13 -8.20
C ALA A 42 10.49 -4.41 -9.29
N VAL A 43 10.28 -5.70 -9.56
CA VAL A 43 9.19 -6.17 -10.42
C VAL A 43 7.90 -5.65 -9.81
N LEU A 44 7.04 -5.16 -10.68
CA LEU A 44 5.84 -4.47 -10.30
C LEU A 44 4.87 -5.26 -9.39
N HIS A 45 4.99 -6.59 -9.42
CA HIS A 45 4.28 -7.47 -8.51
C HIS A 45 4.55 -7.14 -7.03
N ALA A 46 5.79 -6.76 -6.68
CA ALA A 46 6.16 -6.35 -5.33
C ALA A 46 5.40 -5.09 -4.87
N CYS A 47 5.03 -4.19 -5.79
CA CYS A 47 4.19 -3.05 -5.45
C CYS A 47 2.81 -3.47 -4.96
N TYR A 48 2.23 -4.49 -5.59
CA TYR A 48 0.90 -4.99 -5.25
C TYR A 48 0.91 -5.73 -3.91
N GLU A 49 1.99 -6.44 -3.59
CA GLU A 49 2.17 -7.05 -2.27
C GLU A 49 2.28 -6.01 -1.16
N GLU A 50 3.09 -4.96 -1.35
CA GLU A 50 3.19 -3.86 -0.38
C GLU A 50 1.85 -3.11 -0.25
N ALA A 51 1.16 -2.86 -1.36
CA ALA A 51 -0.18 -2.27 -1.33
C ALA A 51 -1.18 -3.12 -0.55
N ALA A 52 -1.13 -4.44 -0.67
CA ALA A 52 -1.98 -5.36 0.09
C ALA A 52 -1.65 -5.39 1.58
N LYS A 53 -0.37 -5.20 1.96
CA LYS A 53 0.04 -5.06 3.37
C LYS A 53 -0.48 -3.75 3.98
N LEU A 54 -0.47 -2.66 3.21
CA LEU A 54 -0.97 -1.35 3.66
C LEU A 54 -2.50 -1.29 3.75
N CYS A 55 -3.19 -1.96 2.82
CA CYS A 55 -4.65 -1.98 2.76
C CYS A 55 -5.18 -3.42 2.78
N PRO A 56 -5.25 -4.09 3.94
CA PRO A 56 -5.66 -5.49 4.06
C PRO A 56 -7.13 -5.74 3.68
N GLN A 57 -7.98 -4.71 3.73
CA GLN A 57 -9.37 -4.75 3.28
C GLN A 57 -9.53 -4.53 1.77
N GLY A 58 -8.40 -4.40 1.05
CA GLY A 58 -8.33 -4.07 -0.37
C GLY A 58 -8.05 -2.59 -0.60
N TYR A 59 -7.61 -2.26 -1.82
CA TYR A 59 -7.28 -0.90 -2.25
C TYR A 59 -7.79 -0.64 -3.66
N SER A 60 -7.92 0.65 -3.99
CA SER A 60 -8.12 1.14 -5.36
C SER A 60 -6.79 1.70 -5.87
N LEU A 61 -6.41 1.31 -7.08
CA LEU A 61 -5.27 1.89 -7.78
C LEU A 61 -5.70 3.22 -8.38
N VAL A 62 -5.22 4.33 -7.82
CA VAL A 62 -5.55 5.68 -8.30
C VAL A 62 -4.60 6.07 -9.43
N ASP A 63 -3.31 5.86 -9.22
CA ASP A 63 -2.29 6.13 -10.23
C ASP A 63 -1.14 5.14 -10.13
N ARG A 64 -0.47 4.93 -11.26
CA ARG A 64 0.69 4.05 -11.35
C ARG A 64 1.68 4.64 -12.34
N GLN A 65 2.87 4.95 -11.82
CA GLN A 65 4.03 5.16 -12.65
C GLN A 65 4.77 3.84 -12.84
N ASP A 66 4.62 3.32 -14.04
CA ASP A 66 5.58 2.40 -14.63
C ASP A 66 6.79 3.19 -15.08
N GLY A 67 7.94 2.97 -14.44
CA GLY A 67 9.19 3.49 -14.96
C GLY A 67 9.35 3.00 -16.40
N PRO A 68 9.56 3.88 -17.40
CA PRO A 68 9.64 3.48 -18.79
C PRO A 68 10.71 2.40 -18.95
N ASN A 69 10.43 1.47 -19.88
CA ASN A 69 11.33 0.41 -20.33
C ASN A 69 12.79 0.88 -20.25
N GLY A 70 13.62 0.10 -19.52
CA GLY A 70 14.91 0.55 -19.01
C GLY A 70 15.71 1.40 -20.00
N ILE A 71 16.24 2.51 -19.52
CA ILE A 71 17.02 3.45 -20.31
C ILE A 71 18.41 2.84 -20.48
N VAL A 72 18.88 2.75 -21.72
CA VAL A 72 20.26 2.35 -22.02
C VAL A 72 21.13 3.60 -21.92
N THR A 73 21.96 3.67 -20.88
CA THR A 73 22.89 4.77 -20.67
C THR A 73 24.31 4.35 -21.02
N PRO A 74 25.00 5.04 -21.95
CA PRO A 74 26.40 4.76 -22.23
C PRO A 74 27.26 5.13 -21.01
N MET A 75 28.13 4.21 -20.57
CA MET A 75 29.13 4.43 -19.52
C MET A 75 30.48 3.91 -20.01
N GLY A 76 31.36 4.83 -20.42
CA GLY A 76 32.69 4.50 -20.94
C GLY A 76 32.61 3.67 -22.22
N ALA A 77 33.34 2.54 -22.26
CA ALA A 77 33.34 1.61 -23.40
C ALA A 77 32.13 0.65 -23.44
N GLY A 78 31.13 0.83 -22.56
CA GLY A 78 29.96 -0.04 -22.47
C GLY A 78 28.65 0.72 -22.30
N ALA A 79 27.56 -0.03 -22.20
CA ALA A 79 26.23 0.48 -21.93
C ALA A 79 25.64 -0.23 -20.70
N THR A 80 24.93 0.52 -19.86
CA THR A 80 24.19 -0.03 -18.72
C THR A 80 22.69 0.14 -18.97
N PHE A 81 21.91 -0.84 -18.54
CA PHE A 81 20.46 -0.79 -18.58
C PHE A 81 19.96 -0.33 -17.21
N VAL A 82 19.38 0.88 -17.13
CA VAL A 82 18.83 1.44 -15.90
C VAL A 82 17.31 1.36 -15.96
N ARG A 83 16.69 0.62 -15.03
CA ARG A 83 15.24 0.58 -14.90
C ARG A 83 14.74 1.78 -14.09
N GLY A 84 13.78 2.53 -14.63
CA GLY A 84 13.12 3.60 -13.89
C GLY A 84 12.37 3.06 -12.65
N PRO A 85 12.25 3.85 -11.57
CA PRO A 85 11.55 3.40 -10.37
C PRO A 85 10.06 3.21 -10.65
N ASN A 86 9.49 2.11 -10.13
CA ASN A 86 8.06 1.90 -10.11
C ASN A 86 7.47 2.53 -8.85
N SER A 87 6.40 3.31 -9.01
CA SER A 87 5.62 3.82 -7.90
C SER A 87 4.13 3.76 -8.18
N MET A 88 3.35 3.51 -7.13
CA MET A 88 1.89 3.45 -7.19
C MET A 88 1.28 4.37 -6.15
N PHE A 89 0.16 4.97 -6.51
CA PHE A 89 -0.70 5.70 -5.60
C PHE A 89 -2.00 4.91 -5.41
N ILE A 90 -2.28 4.53 -4.16
CA ILE A 90 -3.41 3.68 -3.80
C ILE A 90 -4.28 4.34 -2.74
N GLU A 91 -5.59 4.11 -2.80
CA GLU A 91 -6.54 4.44 -1.74
C GLU A 91 -7.03 3.17 -1.06
N CYS A 92 -6.98 3.10 0.27
CA CYS A 92 -7.53 1.94 0.97
C CYS A 92 -9.06 1.90 0.87
N LYS A 93 -9.58 0.69 0.67
CA LYS A 93 -11.01 0.44 0.84
C LYS A 93 -11.34 0.42 2.33
N SER A 94 -12.52 0.93 2.67
CA SER A 94 -13.10 0.91 4.03
C SER A 94 -14.08 -0.23 4.12
#